data_AF-A0A2T4J7E8-F1
#
_entry.id   AF-A0A2T4J7E8-F1
#
_cell.length_a   1.000
_cell.length_b   1.000
_cell.length_c   1.000
_cell.angle_alpha   90.00
_cell.angle_beta   90.00
_cell.angle_gamma   90.00
#
_symmetry.space_group_name_H-M   'P 1'
#
loop_
_entity.id
_entity.type
_entity.pdbx_description
1 polymer ?
#
loop_
_entity_poly.entity_id
_entity_poly.type
_entity_poly.pdbx_seq_one_letter_code
_entity_poly.pdbx_strand_id
1 'polypeptide(L)'
;MRLAALAAEGQTLTYGALARDLGLRMGELTAALEDLMEQDAALGRPFRAVLCEGRLSRGLPAAGFFLKAAALGRFAPGQDEAAFAMAERAALWAAPPLTDC
;
A
#
# COMPACT_ATOMS: atom_id res chain seq x y z
N MET A 1 -8.46 -6.53 -8.05
CA MET A 1 -8.37 -5.04 -7.89
C MET A 1 -7.09 -4.47 -8.54
N ARG A 2 -7.00 -3.19 -8.99
CA ARG A 2 -5.80 -2.63 -9.68
C ARG A 2 -4.48 -2.84 -8.92
N LEU A 3 -4.49 -2.67 -7.59
CA LEU A 3 -3.33 -2.94 -6.75
C LEU A 3 -2.92 -4.42 -6.71
N ALA A 4 -3.86 -5.35 -6.81
CA ALA A 4 -3.54 -6.78 -6.89
C ALA A 4 -2.83 -7.13 -8.21
N ALA A 5 -3.23 -6.50 -9.32
CA ALA A 5 -2.53 -6.64 -10.59
C ALA A 5 -1.09 -6.10 -10.52
N LEU A 6 -0.91 -4.91 -9.91
CA LEU A 6 0.43 -4.33 -9.70
C LEU A 6 1.32 -5.19 -8.79
N ALA A 7 0.73 -5.82 -7.77
CA ALA A 7 1.44 -6.78 -6.93
C ALA A 7 1.94 -7.98 -7.75
N ALA A 8 1.09 -8.54 -8.63
CA ALA A 8 1.48 -9.64 -9.51
C ALA A 8 2.53 -9.24 -10.56
N GLU A 9 2.50 -7.98 -11.01
CA GLU A 9 3.44 -7.43 -12.00
C GLU A 9 4.76 -6.92 -11.38
N GLY A 10 4.88 -6.88 -10.05
CA GLY A 10 6.06 -6.33 -9.38
C GLY A 10 6.19 -4.80 -9.50
N GLN A 11 5.08 -4.09 -9.75
CA GLN A 11 5.08 -2.67 -10.08
C GLN A 11 4.52 -1.79 -8.96
N THR A 12 4.94 -0.54 -8.96
CA THR A 12 4.43 0.52 -8.10
C THR A 12 3.75 1.61 -8.94
N LEU A 13 2.90 2.41 -8.31
CA LEU A 13 2.27 3.54 -8.98
C LEU A 13 2.08 4.73 -8.05
N THR A 14 2.03 5.94 -8.59
CA THR A 14 1.73 7.12 -7.77
C THR A 14 0.26 7.15 -7.34
N TYR A 15 -0.03 7.72 -6.16
CA TYR A 15 -1.43 7.92 -5.72
C TYR A 15 -2.29 8.64 -6.76
N GLY A 16 -1.73 9.65 -7.45
CA GLY A 16 -2.45 10.38 -8.49
C GLY A 16 -2.79 9.52 -9.72
N ALA A 17 -1.90 8.60 -10.09
CA ALA A 17 -2.18 7.63 -11.15
C ALA A 17 -3.27 6.64 -10.71
N LEU A 18 -3.21 6.14 -9.47
CA LEU A 18 -4.23 5.24 -8.93
C LEU A 18 -5.61 5.90 -8.85
N ALA A 19 -5.66 7.14 -8.35
CA ALA A 19 -6.88 7.94 -8.29
C ALA A 19 -7.51 8.07 -9.68
N ARG A 20 -6.68 8.38 -10.69
CA ARG A 20 -7.13 8.48 -12.09
C ARG A 20 -7.61 7.15 -12.65
N ASP A 21 -6.86 6.07 -12.43
CA ASP A 21 -7.21 4.72 -12.92
C ASP A 21 -8.53 4.22 -12.33
N LEU A 22 -8.84 4.60 -11.08
CA LEU A 22 -10.08 4.23 -10.39
C LEU A 22 -11.21 5.27 -10.54
N GLY A 23 -10.94 6.43 -11.16
CA GLY A 23 -11.90 7.53 -11.25
C GLY A 23 -12.27 8.17 -9.90
N LEU A 24 -11.40 8.05 -8.88
CA LEU A 24 -11.64 8.51 -7.52
C LEU A 24 -11.01 9.89 -7.26
N ARG A 25 -11.64 10.69 -6.40
CA ARG A 25 -10.96 11.86 -5.82
C ARG A 25 -9.93 11.40 -4.79
N MET A 26 -8.94 12.25 -4.50
CA MET A 26 -7.87 11.92 -3.55
C MET A 26 -8.38 11.49 -2.17
N GLY A 27 -9.42 12.15 -1.63
CA GLY A 27 -10.01 11.77 -0.35
C GLY A 27 -10.68 10.39 -0.37
N GLU A 28 -11.37 10.06 -1.47
CA GLU A 28 -12.00 8.75 -1.68
C GLU A 28 -10.95 7.65 -1.84
N LEU A 29 -9.87 7.95 -2.56
CA LEU A 29 -8.73 7.04 -2.69
C LEU A 29 -8.11 6.75 -1.32
N THR A 30 -7.83 7.79 -0.52
CA THR A 30 -7.23 7.61 0.80
C THR A 30 -8.11 6.74 1.70
N ALA A 31 -9.42 7.00 1.75
CA ALA A 31 -10.35 6.18 2.52
C ALA A 31 -10.35 4.71 2.05
N ALA A 32 -10.42 4.48 0.73
CA ALA A 32 -10.37 3.13 0.18
C ALA A 32 -9.05 2.40 0.48
N LEU A 33 -7.92 3.12 0.50
CA LEU A 33 -6.62 2.55 0.87
C LEU A 33 -6.54 2.21 2.35
N GLU A 34 -7.12 3.04 3.22
CA GLU A 34 -7.18 2.77 4.65
C GLU A 34 -8.04 1.53 4.96
N ASP A 35 -9.23 1.42 4.34
CA ASP A 35 -10.09 0.25 4.47
C ASP A 35 -9.40 -1.02 3.94
N LEU A 36 -8.62 -0.88 2.86
CA LEU A 36 -7.80 -1.97 2.31
C LEU A 36 -6.71 -2.41 3.31
N MET A 37 -6.03 -1.45 3.93
CA MET A 37 -5.01 -1.75 4.94
C MET A 37 -5.61 -2.44 6.16
N GLU A 38 -6.80 -2.04 6.59
CA GLU A 38 -7.52 -2.73 7.68
C GLU A 38 -7.81 -4.20 7.34
N GLN A 39 -8.28 -4.47 6.11
CA GLN A 39 -8.49 -5.83 5.63
C GLN A 39 -7.19 -6.64 5.55
N ASP A 40 -6.13 -6.04 5.01
CA ASP A 40 -4.82 -6.69 4.91
C ASP A 40 -4.28 -7.03 6.31
N ALA A 41 -4.39 -6.11 7.27
CA ALA A 41 -4.01 -6.33 8.66
C ALA A 41 -4.83 -7.45 9.32
N ALA A 42 -6.16 -7.43 9.15
CA ALA A 42 -7.06 -8.44 9.71
C ALA A 42 -6.77 -9.85 9.15
N LEU A 43 -6.34 -9.95 7.89
CA LEU A 43 -5.96 -11.20 7.24
C LEU A 43 -4.48 -11.57 7.44
N GLY A 44 -3.70 -10.77 8.19
CA GLY A 44 -2.26 -10.98 8.38
C GLY A 44 -1.42 -10.82 7.11
N ARG A 45 -1.99 -10.24 6.05
CA ARG A 45 -1.33 -10.05 4.74
C ARG A 45 -0.44 -8.80 4.73
N PRO A 46 0.54 -8.72 3.82
CA PRO A 46 1.25 -7.48 3.56
C PRO A 46 0.30 -6.41 3.02
N PHE A 47 0.55 -5.14 3.33
CA PHE A 47 -0.28 -4.02 2.90
C PHE A 47 -0.15 -3.76 1.41
N ARG A 48 -1.20 -4.01 0.64
CA ARG A 48 -1.25 -3.69 -0.80
C ARG A 48 -1.08 -2.20 -1.08
N ALA A 49 -1.48 -1.34 -0.14
CA ALA A 49 -1.30 0.11 -0.23
C ALA A 49 0.18 0.56 -0.29
N VAL A 50 1.14 -0.30 0.07
CA VAL A 50 2.58 0.02 -0.01
C VAL A 50 3.10 0.19 -1.45
N LEU A 51 2.34 -0.29 -2.44
CA LEU A 51 2.64 -0.11 -3.86
C LEU A 51 2.35 1.32 -4.34
N CYS A 52 1.66 2.12 -3.53
CA CYS A 52 1.44 3.53 -3.80
C CYS A 52 2.68 4.35 -3.43
N GLU A 53 3.10 5.22 -4.35
CA GLU A 53 4.25 6.11 -4.15
C GLU A 53 3.80 7.56 -4.02
N GLY A 54 4.34 8.24 -3.00
CA GLY A 54 4.28 9.68 -2.88
C GLY A 54 5.24 10.31 -3.90
N ARG A 55 4.73 11.22 -4.75
CA ARG A 55 5.55 11.93 -5.76
C ARG A 55 6.74 12.67 -5.13
N LEU A 56 6.58 13.15 -3.89
CA LEU A 56 7.62 13.87 -3.13
C LEU A 56 8.46 12.94 -2.25
N SER A 57 8.05 11.68 -2.08
CA SER A 57 8.65 10.71 -1.16
C SER A 57 9.73 9.83 -1.81
N ARG A 58 10.25 10.21 -3.00
CA ARG A 58 11.30 9.48 -3.74
C ARG A 58 11.03 7.96 -3.88
N GLY A 59 9.79 7.58 -4.17
CA GLY A 59 9.39 6.17 -4.36
C GLY A 59 8.86 5.48 -3.10
N LEU A 60 8.82 6.16 -1.96
CA LEU A 60 8.17 5.67 -0.75
C LEU A 60 6.67 6.02 -0.72
N PRO A 61 5.86 5.29 0.06
CA PRO A 61 4.50 5.71 0.40
C PRO A 61 4.43 7.10 1.03
N ALA A 62 3.25 7.71 1.04
CA ALA A 62 3.03 8.97 1.74
C ALA A 62 3.02 8.77 3.26
N ALA A 63 3.30 9.82 4.04
CA ALA A 63 3.31 9.75 5.52
C ALA A 63 2.02 9.14 6.10
N GLY A 64 0.86 9.41 5.49
CA GLY A 64 -0.43 8.83 5.91
C GLY A 64 -0.46 7.30 5.91
N PHE A 65 0.26 6.65 5.01
CA PHE A 65 0.40 5.19 5.00
C PHE A 65 1.09 4.68 6.28
N PHE A 66 2.21 5.30 6.66
CA PHE A 66 2.95 4.90 7.85
C PHE A 66 2.18 5.21 9.14
N LEU A 67 1.44 6.32 9.17
CA LEU A 67 0.53 6.63 10.28
C LEU A 67 -0.57 5.57 10.43
N LYS A 68 -1.20 5.15 9.33
CA LYS A 68 -2.22 4.09 9.36
C LYS A 68 -1.60 2.74 9.75
N ALA A 69 -0.43 2.39 9.19
CA ALA A 69 0.28 1.16 9.56
C ALA A 69 0.64 1.13 11.05
N ALA A 70 1.00 2.27 11.64
CA ALA A 70 1.23 2.40 13.07
C ALA A 70 -0.06 2.26 13.90
N ALA A 71 -1.16 2.88 13.46
CA ALA A 71 -2.46 2.74 14.08
C ALA A 71 -2.96 1.27 14.09
N LEU A 72 -2.59 0.50 13.07
CA LEU A 72 -2.86 -0.94 12.97
C LEU A 72 -1.84 -1.82 13.72
N GLY A 73 -0.87 -1.23 14.42
CA GLY A 73 0.16 -1.94 15.18
C GLY A 73 1.20 -2.67 14.33
N ARG A 74 1.27 -2.38 13.02
CA ARG A 74 2.19 -3.03 12.07
C ARG A 74 3.46 -2.23 11.78
N PHE A 75 3.50 -0.97 12.18
CA PHE A 75 4.67 -0.10 12.03
C PHE A 75 4.97 0.61 13.37
N ALA A 76 6.21 0.56 13.83
CA ALA A 76 6.61 1.21 15.07
C ALA A 76 7.08 2.66 14.82
N PRO A 77 6.76 3.63 15.70
CA PRO A 77 7.34 4.97 15.62
C PRO A 77 8.87 4.93 15.66
N GLY A 78 9.52 5.57 14.69
CA GLY A 78 10.98 5.58 14.57
C GLY A 78 11.58 4.36 13.86
N GLN A 79 10.75 3.41 13.40
CA GLN A 79 11.18 2.38 12.47
C GLN A 79 11.55 3.00 11.11
N ASP A 80 12.52 2.40 10.42
CA ASP A 80 12.91 2.84 9.08
C ASP A 80 11.76 2.60 8.08
N GLU A 81 11.18 3.71 7.60
CA GLU A 81 10.09 3.74 6.63
C GLU A 81 10.45 3.05 5.31
N ALA A 82 11.69 3.22 4.85
CA ALA A 82 12.16 2.64 3.59
C ALA A 82 12.36 1.14 3.73
N ALA A 83 12.98 0.70 4.83
CA ALA A 83 13.16 -0.73 5.11
C ALA A 83 11.80 -1.43 5.26
N PHE A 84 10.84 -0.80 5.95
CA PHE A 84 9.49 -1.33 6.09
C PHE A 84 8.78 -1.44 4.74
N ALA A 85 8.78 -0.36 3.95
CA ALA A 85 8.13 -0.36 2.64
C ALA A 85 8.74 -1.41 1.69
N MET A 86 10.07 -1.57 1.73
CA MET A 86 10.77 -2.58 0.93
C MET A 86 10.40 -4.01 1.36
N ALA A 87 10.35 -4.29 2.66
CA ALA A 87 9.98 -5.61 3.17
C ALA A 87 8.53 -5.99 2.81
N GLU A 88 7.59 -5.05 2.95
CA GLU A 88 6.19 -5.26 2.57
C GLU A 88 6.03 -5.49 1.06
N ARG A 89 6.74 -4.73 0.22
CA ARG A 89 6.77 -4.94 -1.25
C ARG A 89 7.34 -6.31 -1.62
N ALA A 90 8.46 -6.69 -1.02
CA ALA A 90 9.07 -7.99 -1.25
C ALA A 90 8.11 -9.13 -0.87
N ALA A 91 7.39 -9.02 0.25
CA ALA A 91 6.40 -10.00 0.66
C ALA A 91 5.20 -10.06 -0.30
N LEU A 92 4.73 -8.93 -0.82
CA LEU A 92 3.67 -8.90 -1.85
C LEU A 92 4.09 -9.59 -3.14
N TRP A 93 5.30 -9.32 -3.62
CA TRP A 93 5.81 -9.86 -4.89
C TRP A 93 6.22 -11.33 -4.79
N ALA A 94 6.58 -11.81 -3.60
CA ALA A 94 6.86 -13.21 -3.34
C ALA A 94 5.60 -14.06 -3.14
N ALA A 95 4.46 -13.43 -2.82
CA ALA A 95 3.20 -14.13 -2.63
C ALA A 95 2.64 -14.61 -3.99
N PRO A 96 2.06 -15.82 -4.07
CA PRO A 96 1.32 -16.25 -5.25
C PRO A 96 0.19 -15.24 -5.54
N PRO A 97 -0.20 -15.05 -6.82
CA PRO A 97 -1.16 -14.02 -7.21
C PRO A 97 -2.40 -14.11 -6.32
N LEU A 98 -2.68 -13.02 -5.62
CA LEU A 98 -3.83 -12.90 -4.72
C LEU A 98 -5.08 -13.20 -5.53
N THR A 99 -5.60 -14.42 -5.36
CA THR A 99 -6.87 -14.80 -5.95
C THR A 99 -7.90 -14.10 -5.09
N ASP A 100 -8.33 -12.92 -5.52
CA ASP A 100 -9.51 -12.26 -4.96
C ASP A 100 -10.69 -13.23 -5.26
N CYS A 101 -11.08 -14.05 -4.27
CA CYS A 101 -12.25 -14.94 -4.35
C CYS A 101 -13.56 -14.13 -4.36
#